data_AF-A0A2V5V009-F1
#
_entry.id   AF-A0A2V5V009-F1
#
_cell.length_a   1.000
_cell.length_b   1.000
_cell.length_c   1.000
_cell.angle_alpha   90.00
_cell.angle_beta   90.00
_cell.angle_gamma   90.00
#
_symmetry.space_group_name_H-M   'P 1'
#
loop_
_entity.id
_entity.type
_entity.pdbx_description
1 polymer ?
#
loop_
_entity_poly.entity_id
_entity_poly.type
_entity_poly.pdbx_seq_one_letter_code
_entity_poly.pdbx_strand_id
1 'polypeptide(L)'
;RLPFPIKVEATAHLMSNFAYLLLAILCVLLHPSSGAPGASWLRMLLIDVPMFLAASVSVAIFYVLAQRELYPRTWMKEVLFLPCLLALGIGLSLNNARAVLEALFNHKSDFTRTPKYGIERKSQPWGTCKYRPLKSALPLAELAFAIYFTYFVWFAIGHGQFLSVPFLLMFQGGFFYVCLSSFANRWLKTSFGGSRSATAIPA
;
A
#
# COMPACT_ATOMS: atom_id res chain seq x y z
N ARG A 1 -7.03 -13.77 -31.86
CA ARG A 1 -5.86 -14.15 -31.01
C ARG A 1 -4.89 -12.98 -31.03
N LEU A 2 -4.50 -12.44 -29.88
CA LEU A 2 -3.54 -11.33 -29.82
C LEU A 2 -2.11 -11.79 -30.15
N PRO A 3 -1.27 -10.93 -30.77
CA PRO A 3 0.14 -11.24 -31.03
C PRO A 3 0.93 -11.45 -29.73
N PHE A 4 1.96 -12.30 -29.79
CA PHE A 4 2.82 -12.64 -28.65
C PHE A 4 3.40 -11.44 -27.88
N PRO A 5 3.94 -10.37 -28.52
CA PRO A 5 4.49 -9.22 -27.80
C PRO A 5 3.47 -8.54 -26.87
N ILE A 6 2.22 -8.40 -27.32
CA ILE A 6 1.14 -7.81 -26.50
C ILE A 6 0.84 -8.68 -25.27
N LYS A 7 0.97 -10.01 -25.39
CA LYS A 7 0.78 -10.92 -24.24
C LYS A 7 1.92 -10.79 -23.23
N VAL A 8 3.16 -10.62 -23.70
CA VAL A 8 4.33 -10.42 -22.83
C VAL A 8 4.20 -9.09 -22.09
N GLU A 9 3.86 -8.02 -22.80
CA GLU A 9 3.63 -6.69 -22.21
C GLU A 9 2.52 -6.73 -21.16
N ALA A 10 1.37 -7.33 -21.48
CA ALA A 10 0.26 -7.48 -20.53
C ALA A 10 0.66 -8.32 -19.30
N THR A 11 1.46 -9.37 -19.49
CA THR A 11 1.95 -10.23 -18.40
C THR A 11 2.93 -9.46 -17.51
N ALA A 12 3.84 -8.68 -18.09
CA ALA A 12 4.78 -7.84 -17.36
C ALA A 12 4.04 -6.77 -16.54
N HIS A 13 3.04 -6.09 -17.13
CA HIS A 13 2.20 -5.14 -16.41
C HIS A 13 1.42 -5.78 -15.27
N LEU A 14 0.87 -6.97 -15.48
CA LEU A 14 0.14 -7.67 -14.43
C LEU A 14 1.08 -8.11 -13.30
N MET A 15 2.25 -8.66 -13.67
CA MET A 15 3.29 -9.12 -12.74
C MET A 15 3.86 -7.98 -11.89
N SER A 16 3.85 -6.73 -12.38
CA SER A 16 4.24 -5.56 -11.59
C SER A 16 3.49 -5.45 -10.25
N ASN A 17 2.23 -5.90 -10.17
CA ASN A 17 1.46 -5.89 -8.94
C ASN A 17 1.99 -6.86 -7.86
N PHE A 18 2.80 -7.87 -8.23
CA PHE A 18 3.47 -8.72 -7.26
C PHE A 18 4.41 -7.92 -6.36
N ALA A 19 4.93 -6.78 -6.80
CA ALA A 19 5.77 -5.92 -5.97
C ALA A 19 5.13 -5.60 -4.61
N TYR A 20 3.81 -5.39 -4.57
CA TYR A 20 3.07 -5.16 -3.32
C TYR A 20 3.03 -6.39 -2.41
N LEU A 21 2.88 -7.58 -2.98
CA LEU A 21 2.93 -8.84 -2.23
C LEU A 21 4.33 -9.08 -1.66
N LEU A 22 5.38 -8.89 -2.47
CA LEU A 22 6.77 -9.02 -2.03
C LEU A 22 7.10 -8.00 -0.94
N LEU A 23 6.59 -6.77 -1.06
CA LEU A 23 6.75 -5.72 -0.03
C LEU A 23 6.07 -6.12 1.28
N ALA A 24 4.85 -6.66 1.24
CA ALA A 24 4.17 -7.14 2.45
C ALA A 24 4.96 -8.26 3.15
N ILE A 25 5.54 -9.19 2.38
CA ILE A 25 6.41 -10.26 2.88
C ILE A 25 7.70 -9.68 3.47
N LEU A 26 8.32 -8.70 2.79
CA LEU A 26 9.51 -7.99 3.27
C LEU A 26 9.24 -7.34 4.63
N CYS A 27 8.09 -6.67 4.79
CA CYS A 27 7.70 -6.05 6.05
C CYS A 27 7.67 -7.05 7.21
N VAL A 28 7.20 -8.29 6.98
CA VAL A 28 7.19 -9.35 7.99
C VAL A 28 8.60 -9.89 8.26
N LEU A 29 9.45 -9.95 7.24
CA LEU A 29 10.84 -10.43 7.32
C LEU A 29 11.79 -9.44 8.00
N LEU A 30 11.38 -8.19 8.23
CA LEU A 30 12.21 -7.19 8.92
C LEU A 30 12.58 -7.62 10.35
N HIS A 31 11.69 -8.31 11.09
CA HIS A 31 12.01 -8.82 12.44
C HIS A 31 13.05 -9.94 12.44
N PRO A 32 12.86 -11.07 11.73
CA PRO A 32 13.86 -12.14 11.75
C PRO A 32 15.22 -11.66 11.23
N SER A 33 15.24 -10.66 10.34
CA SER A 33 16.49 -10.04 9.88
C SER A 33 17.22 -9.26 10.97
N SER A 34 16.52 -8.59 11.89
CA SER A 34 17.17 -7.80 12.95
C SER A 34 17.68 -8.64 14.12
N GLY A 35 17.14 -9.85 14.30
CA GLY A 35 17.48 -10.75 15.40
C GLY A 35 18.62 -11.74 15.14
N ALA A 36 19.28 -11.70 13.97
CA ALA A 36 20.33 -12.66 13.61
C ALA A 36 21.58 -12.51 14.51
N PRO A 37 21.89 -13.47 15.40
CA PRO A 37 23.07 -13.37 16.27
C PRO A 37 24.35 -13.50 15.45
N GLY A 38 25.29 -12.57 15.62
CA GLY A 38 26.65 -12.72 15.08
C GLY A 38 26.89 -12.23 13.65
N ALA A 39 26.14 -11.22 13.17
CA ALA A 39 26.53 -10.53 11.95
C ALA A 39 27.89 -9.83 12.16
N SER A 40 28.97 -10.44 11.66
CA SER A 40 30.29 -9.80 11.61
C SER A 40 30.17 -8.47 10.87
N TRP A 41 30.94 -7.45 11.27
CA TRP A 41 30.96 -6.14 10.60
C TRP A 41 31.11 -6.25 9.08
N LEU A 42 31.85 -7.27 8.64
CA LEU A 42 32.11 -7.60 7.24
C LEU A 42 30.84 -8.03 6.49
N ARG A 43 29.93 -8.76 7.14
CA ARG A 43 28.63 -9.13 6.57
C ARG A 43 27.74 -7.91 6.40
N MET A 44 27.72 -7.03 7.39
CA MET A 44 26.95 -5.79 7.32
C MET A 44 27.44 -4.91 6.16
N LEU A 45 28.76 -4.83 5.95
CA LEU A 45 29.34 -3.99 4.91
C LEU A 45 29.29 -4.63 3.51
N LEU A 46 29.52 -5.94 3.37
CA LEU A 46 29.53 -6.62 2.06
C LEU A 46 28.15 -7.08 1.58
N ILE A 47 27.20 -7.30 2.49
CA ILE A 47 25.87 -7.84 2.14
C ILE A 47 24.81 -6.79 2.41
N ASP A 48 24.66 -6.35 3.67
CA ASP A 48 23.50 -5.54 4.05
C ASP A 48 23.54 -4.14 3.40
N VAL A 49 24.70 -3.48 3.37
CA VAL A 49 24.84 -2.15 2.75
C VAL A 49 24.61 -2.20 1.22
N PRO A 50 25.26 -3.08 0.43
CA PRO A 50 24.99 -3.17 -1.00
C PRO A 50 23.56 -3.57 -1.32
N MET A 51 22.97 -4.48 -0.54
CA MET A 51 21.58 -4.90 -0.73
C MET A 51 20.61 -3.76 -0.43
N PHE A 52 20.84 -3.01 0.65
CA PHE A 52 20.06 -1.81 0.99
C PHE A 52 20.20 -0.72 -0.07
N LEU A 53 21.42 -0.43 -0.53
CA LEU A 53 21.66 0.55 -1.59
C LEU A 53 21.01 0.11 -2.90
N ALA A 54 21.19 -1.14 -3.31
CA ALA A 54 20.59 -1.67 -4.53
C ALA A 54 19.05 -1.56 -4.50
N ALA A 55 18.41 -1.92 -3.38
CA ALA A 55 16.97 -1.81 -3.22
C ALA A 55 16.49 -0.35 -3.19
N SER A 56 17.07 0.48 -2.32
CA SER A 56 16.61 1.85 -2.10
C SER A 56 16.93 2.77 -3.29
N VAL A 57 18.14 2.67 -3.85
CA VAL A 57 18.57 3.50 -4.98
C VAL A 57 17.83 3.10 -6.25
N SER A 58 17.58 1.80 -6.48
CA SER A 58 16.78 1.36 -7.63
C SER A 58 15.38 1.98 -7.63
N VAL A 59 14.67 1.89 -6.49
CA VAL A 59 13.35 2.49 -6.34
C VAL A 59 13.39 4.01 -6.46
N ALA A 60 14.39 4.66 -5.84
CA ALA A 60 14.56 6.11 -5.93
C ALA A 60 14.77 6.58 -7.37
N ILE A 61 15.67 5.94 -8.13
CA ILE A 61 15.93 6.28 -9.53
C ILE A 61 14.67 6.06 -10.37
N PHE A 62 13.98 4.94 -10.20
CA PHE A 62 12.74 4.65 -10.94
C PHE A 62 11.69 5.77 -10.74
N TYR A 63 11.41 6.14 -9.49
CA TYR A 63 10.41 7.18 -9.22
C TYR A 63 10.88 8.57 -9.65
N VAL A 64 12.15 8.91 -9.50
CA VAL A 64 12.68 10.21 -9.96
C VAL A 64 12.58 10.32 -11.48
N LEU A 65 12.94 9.27 -12.22
CA LEU A 65 12.81 9.25 -13.67
C LEU A 65 11.34 9.29 -14.11
N ALA A 66 10.46 8.54 -13.44
CA ALA A 66 9.03 8.57 -13.71
C ALA A 66 8.43 9.98 -13.50
N GLN A 67 8.79 10.67 -12.42
CA GLN A 67 8.33 12.04 -12.14
C GLN A 67 8.92 13.05 -13.14
N ARG A 68 10.17 12.85 -13.57
CA ARG A 68 10.80 13.71 -14.59
C ARG A 68 10.10 13.62 -15.93
N GLU A 69 9.69 12.43 -16.34
CA GLU A 69 8.97 12.21 -17.61
C GLU A 69 7.53 12.74 -17.54
N LEU A 70 6.85 12.55 -16.40
CA LEU A 70 5.47 12.98 -16.22
C LEU A 70 5.34 14.51 -16.05
N TYR A 71 6.29 15.15 -15.35
CA TYR A 71 6.25 16.57 -15.01
C TYR A 71 7.58 17.29 -15.29
N PRO A 72 7.99 17.45 -16.57
CA PRO A 72 9.31 17.96 -16.93
C PRO A 72 9.63 19.38 -16.42
N ARG A 73 8.60 20.20 -16.15
CA ARG A 73 8.77 21.59 -15.66
C ARG A 73 8.76 21.74 -14.14
N THR A 74 8.17 20.80 -13.40
CA THR A 74 7.95 20.89 -11.94
C THR A 74 8.50 19.70 -11.17
N TRP A 75 9.28 18.83 -11.81
CA TRP A 75 9.80 17.58 -11.25
C TRP A 75 10.46 17.73 -9.86
N MET A 76 11.20 18.81 -9.59
CA MET A 76 11.83 19.03 -8.27
C MET A 76 10.81 19.18 -7.13
N LYS A 77 9.64 19.78 -7.40
CA LYS A 77 8.56 19.90 -6.41
C LYS A 77 7.88 18.56 -6.18
N GLU A 78 7.68 17.78 -7.25
CA GLU A 78 7.06 16.45 -7.17
C GLU A 78 7.95 15.43 -6.44
N VAL A 79 9.28 15.54 -6.60
CA VAL A 79 10.24 14.71 -5.86
C VAL A 79 10.12 14.93 -4.34
N LEU A 80 9.71 16.12 -3.88
CA LEU A 80 9.48 16.36 -2.46
C LEU A 80 8.26 15.60 -1.91
N PHE A 81 7.27 15.32 -2.76
CA PHE A 81 6.09 14.49 -2.40
C PHE A 81 6.36 12.99 -2.50
N LEU A 82 7.48 12.59 -3.08
CA LEU A 82 7.85 11.19 -3.33
C LEU A 82 7.89 10.34 -2.04
N PRO A 83 8.41 10.81 -0.89
CA PRO A 83 8.33 10.06 0.37
C PRO A 83 6.88 9.80 0.83
N CYS A 84 5.98 10.79 0.63
CA CYS A 84 4.56 10.62 0.94
C CYS A 84 3.90 9.61 -0.01
N LEU A 85 4.22 9.69 -1.31
CA LEU A 85 3.75 8.74 -2.31
C LEU A 85 4.20 7.31 -2.00
N LEU A 86 5.46 7.12 -1.60
CA LEU A 86 6.01 5.84 -1.18
C LEU A 86 5.31 5.33 0.08
N ALA A 87 5.13 6.18 1.10
CA ALA A 87 4.39 5.83 2.31
C ALA A 87 2.97 5.34 1.99
N LEU A 88 2.23 6.06 1.14
CA LEU A 88 0.90 5.64 0.70
C LEU A 88 0.94 4.32 -0.07
N GLY A 89 1.90 4.15 -0.98
CA GLY A 89 2.09 2.90 -1.72
C GLY A 89 2.37 1.70 -0.79
N ILE A 90 3.16 1.91 0.26
CA ILE A 90 3.41 0.91 1.31
C ILE A 90 2.13 0.61 2.08
N GLY A 91 1.37 1.62 2.50
CA GLY A 91 0.11 1.41 3.22
C GLY A 91 -0.92 0.60 2.41
N LEU A 92 -1.01 0.86 1.10
CA LEU A 92 -1.91 0.15 0.19
C LEU A 92 -1.44 -1.27 -0.16
N SER A 93 -0.19 -1.63 0.20
CA SER A 93 0.42 -2.90 -0.19
C SER A 93 -0.34 -4.12 0.32
N LEU A 94 -0.95 -4.08 1.51
CA LEU A 94 -1.69 -5.21 2.08
C LEU A 94 -2.98 -5.52 1.30
N ASN A 95 -3.72 -4.47 0.92
CA ASN A 95 -4.92 -4.64 0.10
C ASN A 95 -4.58 -5.18 -1.29
N ASN A 96 -3.51 -4.66 -1.90
CA ASN A 96 -3.03 -5.13 -3.20
C ASN A 96 -2.46 -6.55 -3.13
N ALA A 97 -1.71 -6.88 -2.07
CA ALA A 97 -1.16 -8.21 -1.83
C ALA A 97 -2.27 -9.25 -1.69
N ARG A 98 -3.36 -8.93 -0.96
CA ARG A 98 -4.54 -9.79 -0.89
C ARG A 98 -5.14 -10.02 -2.28
N ALA A 99 -5.30 -8.98 -3.09
CA ALA A 99 -5.85 -9.13 -4.44
C ALA A 99 -4.99 -10.04 -5.32
N VAL A 100 -3.66 -9.94 -5.21
CA VAL A 100 -2.72 -10.83 -5.92
C VAL A 100 -2.86 -12.28 -5.43
N LEU A 101 -2.96 -12.51 -4.11
CA LEU A 101 -3.15 -13.85 -3.55
C LEU A 101 -4.49 -14.45 -3.98
N GLU A 102 -5.58 -13.68 -3.95
CA GLU A 102 -6.90 -14.13 -4.43
C GLU A 102 -6.84 -14.52 -5.92
N ALA A 103 -6.15 -13.73 -6.74
CA ALA A 103 -5.93 -14.06 -8.15
C ALA A 103 -5.09 -15.34 -8.34
N LEU A 104 -4.05 -15.54 -7.53
CA LEU A 104 -3.19 -16.72 -7.60
C LEU A 104 -3.92 -18.01 -7.20
N PHE A 105 -4.75 -17.94 -6.16
CA PHE A 105 -5.61 -19.06 -5.73
C PHE A 105 -6.87 -19.21 -6.58
N ASN A 106 -6.99 -18.44 -7.68
CA ASN A 106 -8.14 -18.43 -8.56
C ASN A 106 -9.48 -18.22 -7.82
N HIS A 107 -9.41 -17.50 -6.69
CA HIS A 107 -10.58 -17.11 -5.93
C HIS A 107 -11.28 -16.00 -6.72
N LYS A 108 -12.51 -16.28 -7.15
CA LYS A 108 -13.33 -15.28 -7.86
C LYS A 108 -13.71 -14.18 -6.89
N SER A 109 -12.88 -13.15 -6.79
CA SER A 109 -13.27 -11.90 -6.13
C SER A 109 -14.41 -11.28 -6.92
N ASP A 110 -15.51 -10.94 -6.24
CA ASP A 110 -16.59 -10.16 -6.85
C ASP A 110 -16.02 -8.84 -7.32
N PHE A 111 -15.84 -8.72 -8.64
CA PHE A 111 -15.55 -7.45 -9.29
C PHE A 111 -16.84 -6.62 -9.26
N THR A 112 -17.19 -6.18 -8.04
CA THR A 112 -18.37 -5.36 -7.80
C THR A 112 -18.12 -4.11 -8.62
N ARG A 113 -18.80 -3.97 -9.76
CA ARG A 113 -18.56 -2.86 -10.67
C ARG A 113 -18.67 -1.59 -9.84
N THR A 114 -17.63 -0.76 -9.90
CA THR A 114 -17.65 0.56 -9.27
C THR A 114 -18.93 1.25 -9.72
N PRO A 115 -19.88 1.53 -8.82
CA PRO A 115 -21.15 2.12 -9.22
C PRO A 115 -20.85 3.43 -9.95
N LYS A 116 -21.24 3.51 -11.22
CA LYS A 116 -21.17 4.76 -11.97
C LYS A 116 -22.26 5.65 -11.40
N TYR A 117 -21.88 6.55 -10.49
CA TYR A 117 -22.79 7.57 -9.99
C TYR A 117 -23.09 8.51 -11.16
N GLY A 118 -24.30 8.41 -11.72
CA GLY A 118 -24.80 9.31 -12.75
C GLY A 118 -25.04 10.70 -12.17
N ILE A 119 -23.96 11.40 -11.84
CA ILE A 119 -24.00 12.75 -11.29
C ILE A 119 -24.24 13.71 -12.46
N GLU A 120 -25.51 14.00 -12.72
CA GLU A 120 -25.91 15.00 -13.74
C GLU A 120 -25.84 16.45 -13.22
N ARG A 121 -25.75 16.66 -11.89
CA ARG A 121 -25.72 18.00 -11.28
C ARG A 121 -24.67 18.13 -10.18
N LYS A 122 -23.94 19.26 -10.18
CA LYS A 122 -22.86 19.61 -9.22
C LYS A 122 -23.25 19.62 -7.73
N SER A 123 -24.55 19.58 -7.39
CA SER A 123 -25.07 19.69 -6.02
C SER A 123 -25.62 18.38 -5.44
N GLN A 124 -25.42 17.24 -6.11
CA GLN A 124 -25.90 15.96 -5.57
C GLN A 124 -25.02 15.52 -4.38
N PRO A 125 -25.61 15.20 -3.21
CA PRO A 125 -24.85 14.72 -2.06
C PRO A 125 -24.30 13.32 -2.33
N TRP A 126 -22.97 13.19 -2.27
CA TRP A 126 -22.19 11.95 -2.45
C TRP A 126 -22.49 10.87 -1.37
N GLY A 127 -23.17 11.24 -0.28
CA GLY A 127 -23.18 10.48 0.98
C GLY A 127 -24.16 9.30 1.13
N THR A 128 -25.05 9.02 0.17
CA THR A 128 -26.19 8.11 0.41
C THR A 128 -26.05 6.68 -0.11
N CYS A 129 -24.97 6.33 -0.83
CA CYS A 129 -24.80 4.97 -1.32
C CYS A 129 -24.01 4.09 -0.33
N LYS A 130 -24.72 3.17 0.35
CA LYS A 130 -24.16 2.13 1.21
C LYS A 130 -23.37 1.10 0.38
N TYR A 131 -22.15 1.45 -0.01
CA TYR A 131 -21.17 0.45 -0.44
C TYR A 131 -20.65 -0.28 0.80
N ARG A 132 -21.08 -1.53 1.00
CA ARG A 132 -20.54 -2.45 1.99
C ARG A 132 -19.36 -3.20 1.35
N PRO A 133 -18.10 -2.81 1.58
CA PRO A 133 -17.02 -3.76 1.33
C PRO A 133 -17.27 -4.96 2.25
N LEU A 134 -17.32 -6.16 1.67
CA LEU A 134 -17.51 -7.42 2.39
C LEU A 134 -16.59 -7.48 3.62
N LYS A 135 -17.07 -8.15 4.68
CA LYS A 135 -16.39 -8.40 5.96
C LYS A 135 -14.94 -8.82 5.72
N SER A 136 -14.07 -7.83 5.66
CA SER A 136 -12.68 -7.99 5.29
C SER A 136 -11.89 -7.86 6.57
N ALA A 137 -11.06 -8.87 6.87
CA ALA A 137 -10.10 -8.80 7.96
C ALA A 137 -8.93 -7.84 7.65
N LEU A 138 -8.92 -7.19 6.46
CA LEU A 138 -7.87 -6.27 6.05
C LEU A 138 -7.64 -5.11 7.03
N PRO A 139 -8.67 -4.41 7.56
CA PRO A 139 -8.42 -3.31 8.49
C PRO A 139 -7.76 -3.77 9.79
N LEU A 140 -7.98 -5.04 10.18
CA LEU A 140 -7.30 -5.62 11.35
C LEU A 140 -5.83 -5.94 11.02
N ALA A 141 -5.55 -6.44 9.83
CA ALA A 141 -4.18 -6.65 9.35
C ALA A 141 -3.43 -5.31 9.20
N GLU A 142 -4.06 -4.28 8.62
CA GLU A 142 -3.51 -2.92 8.52
C GLU A 142 -3.17 -2.35 9.90
N LEU A 143 -4.06 -2.52 10.89
CA LEU A 143 -3.80 -2.11 12.27
C LEU A 143 -2.64 -2.90 12.89
N ALA A 144 -2.59 -4.22 12.69
CA ALA A 144 -1.49 -5.05 13.19
C ALA A 144 -0.14 -4.60 12.64
N PHE A 145 -0.05 -4.28 11.33
CA PHE A 145 1.14 -3.73 10.71
C PHE A 145 1.49 -2.34 11.25
N ALA A 146 0.50 -1.46 11.48
CA ALA A 146 0.76 -0.15 12.06
C ALA A 146 1.36 -0.24 13.48
N ILE A 147 0.83 -1.13 14.33
CA ILE A 147 1.37 -1.40 15.68
C ILE A 147 2.77 -2.01 15.59
N TYR A 148 2.94 -2.98 14.69
CA TYR A 148 4.21 -3.65 14.46
C TYR A 148 5.32 -2.66 14.06
N PHE A 149 5.08 -1.77 13.09
CA PHE A 149 6.06 -0.76 12.70
C PHE A 149 6.32 0.30 13.77
N THR A 150 5.32 0.60 14.61
CA THR A 150 5.51 1.46 15.79
C THR A 150 6.51 0.83 16.76
N TYR A 151 6.42 -0.49 16.99
CA TYR A 151 7.42 -1.23 17.76
C TYR A 151 8.80 -1.20 17.11
N PHE A 152 8.91 -1.33 15.78
CA PHE A 152 10.21 -1.23 15.08
C PHE A 152 10.88 0.11 15.24
N VAL A 153 10.13 1.21 15.15
CA VAL A 153 10.68 2.55 15.36
C VAL A 153 11.23 2.68 16.78
N TRP A 154 10.48 2.22 17.77
CA TRP A 154 10.95 2.19 19.16
C TRP A 154 12.21 1.34 19.33
N PHE A 155 12.21 0.13 18.76
CA PHE A 155 13.33 -0.80 18.81
C PHE A 155 14.59 -0.21 18.17
N ALA A 156 14.47 0.43 17.00
CA ALA A 156 15.58 1.05 16.28
C ALA A 156 16.19 2.21 17.06
N ILE A 157 15.36 3.05 17.71
CA ILE A 157 15.83 4.13 18.59
C ILE A 157 16.56 3.55 19.81
N GLY A 158 16.01 2.51 20.44
CA GLY A 158 16.62 1.85 21.60
C GLY A 158 17.98 1.20 21.32
N HIS A 159 18.19 0.72 20.09
CA HIS A 159 19.47 0.11 19.66
C HIS A 159 20.41 1.09 18.94
N GLY A 160 20.07 2.39 18.89
CA GLY A 160 20.91 3.42 18.26
C GLY A 160 20.99 3.35 16.73
N GLN A 161 20.07 2.65 16.06
CA GLN A 161 20.04 2.50 14.60
C GLN A 161 19.37 3.69 13.90
N PHE A 162 19.92 4.89 14.07
CA PHE A 162 19.32 6.14 13.59
C PHE A 162 19.15 6.22 12.07
N LEU A 163 20.02 5.55 11.30
CA LEU A 163 19.97 5.58 9.83
C LEU A 163 18.68 4.94 9.27
N SER A 164 18.16 3.92 9.95
CA SER A 164 16.96 3.18 9.51
C SER A 164 15.66 3.85 9.95
N VAL A 165 15.69 4.72 10.97
CA VAL A 165 14.53 5.42 11.52
C VAL A 165 13.71 6.18 10.47
N PRO A 166 14.26 7.03 9.59
CA PRO A 166 13.46 7.76 8.60
C PRO A 166 12.71 6.83 7.63
N PHE A 167 13.33 5.70 7.25
CA PHE A 167 12.65 4.68 6.45
C PHE A 167 11.53 4.01 7.23
N LEU A 168 11.78 3.59 8.47
CA LEU A 168 10.76 2.96 9.31
C LEU A 168 9.57 3.90 9.59
N LEU A 169 9.83 5.18 9.79
CA LEU A 169 8.78 6.20 9.95
C LEU A 169 7.91 6.34 8.68
N MET A 170 8.51 6.23 7.50
CA MET A 170 7.77 6.25 6.23
C MET A 170 6.82 5.04 6.11
N PHE A 171 7.28 3.85 6.52
CA PHE A 171 6.45 2.63 6.57
C PHE A 171 5.33 2.77 7.61
N GLN A 172 5.67 3.23 8.82
CA GLN A 172 4.71 3.47 9.89
C GLN A 172 3.62 4.47 9.46
N GLY A 173 4.01 5.62 8.90
CA GLY A 173 3.09 6.65 8.43
C GLY A 173 2.15 6.13 7.34
N GLY A 174 2.66 5.32 6.42
CA GLY A 174 1.86 4.66 5.38
C GLY A 174 0.77 3.75 5.94
N PHE A 175 1.15 2.79 6.79
CA PHE A 175 0.19 1.88 7.42
C PHE A 175 -0.79 2.59 8.34
N PHE A 176 -0.33 3.60 9.09
CA PHE A 176 -1.18 4.36 9.98
C PHE A 176 -2.24 5.17 9.21
N TYR A 177 -1.84 5.81 8.10
CA TYR A 177 -2.76 6.55 7.24
C TYR A 177 -3.84 5.63 6.66
N VAL A 178 -3.44 4.49 6.08
CA VAL A 178 -4.39 3.55 5.47
C VAL A 178 -5.31 2.95 6.54
N CYS A 179 -4.76 2.51 7.67
CA CYS A 179 -5.55 2.04 8.80
C CYS A 179 -6.59 3.09 9.25
N LEU A 180 -6.18 4.33 9.47
CA LEU A 180 -7.10 5.40 9.88
C LEU A 180 -8.19 5.64 8.83
N SER A 181 -7.83 5.64 7.54
CA SER A 181 -8.80 5.80 6.44
C SER A 181 -9.81 4.64 6.37
N SER A 182 -9.35 3.40 6.57
CA SER A 182 -10.18 2.19 6.63
C SER A 182 -11.16 2.25 7.81
N PHE A 183 -10.69 2.66 8.98
CA PHE A 183 -11.52 2.81 10.18
C PHE A 183 -12.49 3.99 10.07
N ALA A 184 -12.06 5.14 9.57
CA ALA A 184 -12.92 6.31 9.37
C ALA A 184 -14.07 5.99 8.41
N ASN A 185 -13.77 5.32 7.29
CA ASN A 185 -14.80 4.88 6.35
C ASN A 185 -15.78 3.87 6.98
N ARG A 186 -15.30 3.01 7.88
CA ARG A 186 -16.15 2.07 8.63
C ARG A 186 -17.02 2.78 9.67
N TRP A 187 -16.47 3.73 10.43
CA TRP A 187 -17.17 4.51 11.45
C TRP A 187 -18.26 5.40 10.83
N LEU A 188 -17.93 6.16 9.80
CA LEU A 188 -18.91 6.99 9.09
C LEU A 188 -20.11 6.15 8.63
N LYS A 189 -19.88 4.92 8.15
CA LYS A 189 -20.95 4.01 7.74
C LYS A 189 -21.77 3.43 8.90
N THR A 190 -21.21 3.28 10.10
CA THR A 190 -21.98 2.82 11.29
C THR A 190 -22.82 3.94 11.88
N SER A 191 -22.34 5.19 11.84
CA SER A 191 -23.07 6.36 12.36
C SER A 191 -24.28 6.74 11.49
N PHE A 192 -24.15 6.66 10.16
CA PHE A 192 -25.26 6.86 9.22
C PHE A 192 -26.17 5.62 9.03
N GLY A 193 -26.08 4.64 9.94
CA GLY A 193 -26.85 3.40 9.94
C GLY A 193 -28.25 3.47 10.56
N GLY A 194 -28.70 4.64 11.02
CA GLY A 194 -30.03 4.85 11.58
C GLY A 194 -31.14 4.84 10.53
N SER A 195 -31.96 3.78 10.54
CA SER A 195 -33.33 3.63 10.01
C SER A 195 -33.72 4.45 8.77
N ARG A 196 -33.74 3.80 7.59
CA ARG A 196 -34.79 4.01 6.58
C ARG A 196 -35.08 2.69 5.86
N SER A 197 -36.30 2.20 6.03
CA SER A 197 -36.90 1.10 5.27
C SER A 197 -36.85 1.41 3.79
N ALA A 198 -36.39 0.45 2.99
CA ALA A 198 -36.29 0.57 1.55
C ALA A 198 -37.71 0.64 0.94
N THR A 199 -38.17 1.83 0.58
CA THR A 199 -39.29 1.97 -0.34
C THR A 199 -38.78 1.63 -1.73
N ALA A 200 -39.20 0.49 -2.27
CA ALA A 200 -38.92 0.10 -3.64
C ALA A 200 -39.48 1.17 -4.59
N ILE A 201 -38.65 1.70 -5.46
CA ILE A 201 -39.08 2.57 -6.57
C ILE A 201 -39.67 1.63 -7.62
N PRO A 202 -40.97 1.75 -7.98
CA PRO A 202 -41.54 0.97 -9.06
C PRO A 202 -40.93 1.41 -10.41
N ALA A 203 -40.77 0.42 -11.29
CA ALA A 203 -40.17 0.54 -12.62
C ALA A 203 -40.95 1.46 -13.56
#